data_AF-A0A949XZW6-F1
#
_entry.id   AF-A0A949XZW6-F1
#
_cell.length_a   1.000
_cell.length_b   1.000
_cell.length_c   1.000
_cell.angle_alpha   90.00
_cell.angle_beta   90.00
_cell.angle_gamma   90.00
#
_symmetry.space_group_name_H-M   'P 1'
#
loop_
_entity.id
_entity.type
_entity.pdbx_description
1 polymer ?
#
loop_
_entity_poly.entity_id
_entity_poly.type
_entity_poly.pdbx_seq_one_letter_code
_entity_poly.pdbx_strand_id
1 'polypeptide(L)'
;MDTTLELTHERVDDLPLLLGFLIQLKLPEILDRHLPAHPLHQGLSNGWLITVWIAYILSRADHRKSPVQAWAQGLQHTLETLIGQRIRPVEFNDDRLTLLLKRLADTAAWEAVEADLWHTHCHVYALPVERVRLDATTSCGSHTVTDDGLMQLGHSKDHRPDLA
;
A
#
# COMPACT_ATOMS: atom_id res chain seq x y z
N MET A 1 2.16 -15.04 46.77
CA MET A 1 2.58 -15.16 45.36
C MET A 1 3.06 -13.79 44.95
N ASP A 2 4.37 -13.61 44.81
CA ASP A 2 4.92 -12.34 44.32
C ASP A 2 4.43 -12.12 42.90
N THR A 3 3.72 -11.03 42.69
CA THR A 3 3.26 -10.63 41.36
C THR A 3 4.42 -9.89 40.71
N THR A 4 5.19 -10.59 39.87
CA THR A 4 6.26 -9.97 39.09
C THR A 4 5.64 -8.99 38.10
N LEU A 5 5.97 -7.71 38.22
CA LEU A 5 5.62 -6.69 37.24
C LEU A 5 6.54 -6.83 36.03
N GLU A 6 5.96 -7.06 34.86
CA GLU A 6 6.67 -7.09 33.59
C GLU A 6 6.44 -5.78 32.84
N LEU A 7 7.53 -5.08 32.50
CA LEU A 7 7.50 -3.84 31.72
C LEU A 7 7.80 -4.18 30.26
N THR A 8 6.80 -4.05 29.38
CA THR A 8 6.97 -4.15 27.93
C THR A 8 7.07 -2.76 27.30
N HIS A 9 7.79 -2.66 26.18
CA HIS A 9 7.89 -1.42 25.41
C HIS A 9 7.80 -1.74 23.92
N GLU A 10 7.10 -0.89 23.18
CA GLU A 10 6.95 -0.98 21.73
C GLU A 10 7.42 0.35 21.12
N ARG A 11 8.27 0.27 20.09
CA ARG A 11 8.74 1.45 19.37
C ARG A 11 7.77 1.78 18.25
N VAL A 12 7.00 2.85 18.43
CA VAL A 12 5.85 3.19 17.56
C VAL A 12 6.25 3.87 16.25
N ASP A 13 7.30 4.70 16.26
CA ASP A 13 7.82 5.46 15.11
C ASP A 13 6.72 6.10 14.23
N ASP A 14 6.70 5.79 12.92
CA ASP A 14 5.87 6.39 11.88
C ASP A 14 4.51 5.68 11.68
N LEU A 15 4.27 4.57 12.39
CA LEU A 15 3.09 3.75 12.17
C LEU A 15 1.74 4.45 12.40
N PRO A 16 1.56 5.32 13.43
CA PRO A 16 0.31 6.04 13.61
C PRO A 16 -0.02 6.93 12.41
N LEU A 17 0.99 7.57 11.83
CA LEU A 17 0.81 8.43 10.66
C LEU A 17 0.45 7.58 9.43
N LEU A 18 1.20 6.51 9.17
CA LEU A 18 0.96 5.62 8.04
C LEU A 18 -0.43 4.98 8.11
N LEU A 19 -0.78 4.34 9.22
CA LEU A 19 -2.08 3.70 9.39
C LEU A 19 -3.21 4.72 9.41
N GLY A 20 -3.04 5.86 10.09
CA GLY A 20 -4.02 6.94 10.09
C GLY A 20 -4.32 7.45 8.69
N PHE A 21 -3.28 7.62 7.85
CA PHE A 21 -3.44 8.02 6.45
C PHE A 21 -4.15 6.95 5.62
N LEU A 22 -3.78 5.66 5.75
CA LEU A 22 -4.41 4.57 5.01
C LEU A 22 -5.90 4.37 5.41
N ILE A 23 -6.23 4.59 6.69
CA ILE A 23 -7.61 4.60 7.19
C ILE A 23 -8.37 5.80 6.62
N GLN A 24 -7.76 6.99 6.59
CA GLN A 24 -8.38 8.17 5.97
C GLN A 24 -8.64 7.95 4.47
N LEU A 25 -7.77 7.19 3.81
CA LEU A 25 -7.96 6.74 2.43
C LEU A 25 -9.01 5.62 2.28
N LYS A 26 -9.66 5.18 3.37
CA LYS A 26 -10.64 4.08 3.37
C LYS A 26 -10.10 2.80 2.74
N LEU A 27 -8.79 2.60 2.82
CA LEU A 27 -8.11 1.50 2.14
C LEU A 27 -8.59 0.13 2.65
N PRO A 28 -8.71 -0.12 3.98
CA PRO A 28 -9.25 -1.38 4.48
C PRO A 28 -10.63 -1.70 3.89
N GLU A 29 -11.54 -0.72 3.87
CA GLU A 29 -12.93 -0.88 3.46
C GLU A 29 -13.07 -1.14 1.96
N ILE A 30 -12.30 -0.41 1.14
CA ILE A 30 -12.27 -0.62 -0.32
C ILE A 30 -11.73 -2.01 -0.63
N LEU A 31 -10.64 -2.40 0.01
CA LEU A 31 -10.06 -3.73 -0.20
C LEU A 31 -11.00 -4.84 0.26
N ASP A 32 -11.68 -4.70 1.40
CA ASP A 32 -12.62 -5.72 1.88
C ASP A 32 -13.84 -5.88 0.97
N ARG A 33 -14.28 -4.81 0.30
CA ARG A 33 -15.37 -4.85 -0.68
C ARG A 33 -15.05 -5.75 -1.88
N HIS A 34 -13.81 -5.68 -2.36
CA HIS A 34 -13.37 -6.39 -3.59
C HIS A 34 -12.61 -7.69 -3.30
N LEU A 35 -12.09 -7.85 -2.08
CA LEU A 35 -11.34 -9.02 -1.63
C LEU A 35 -11.98 -9.65 -0.39
N PRO A 36 -13.25 -10.11 -0.47
CA PRO A 36 -13.97 -10.61 0.69
C PRO A 36 -13.23 -11.79 1.33
N ALA A 37 -13.24 -11.90 2.66
CA ALA A 37 -12.59 -13.01 3.36
C ALA A 37 -13.11 -14.36 2.86
N HIS A 38 -12.22 -15.36 2.76
CA HIS A 38 -12.67 -16.73 2.55
C HIS A 38 -13.49 -17.17 3.78
N PRO A 39 -14.63 -17.88 3.65
CA PRO A 39 -15.50 -18.19 4.79
C PRO A 39 -14.82 -18.95 5.94
N LEU A 40 -13.75 -19.69 5.64
CA LEU A 40 -12.96 -20.44 6.63
C LEU A 40 -11.85 -19.61 7.29
N HIS A 41 -11.57 -18.40 6.79
CA HIS A 41 -10.57 -17.53 7.39
C HIS A 41 -11.18 -16.79 8.58
N GLN A 42 -10.38 -16.67 9.64
CA GLN A 42 -10.73 -16.01 10.88
C GLN A 42 -9.66 -14.97 11.22
N GLY A 43 -10.06 -13.92 11.92
CA GLY A 43 -9.19 -12.82 12.32
C GLY A 43 -9.48 -11.55 11.53
N LEU A 44 -8.42 -10.79 11.26
CA LEU A 44 -8.46 -9.61 10.41
C LEU A 44 -9.01 -9.95 9.03
N SER A 45 -9.73 -8.99 8.50
CA SER A 45 -10.15 -9.00 7.11
C SER A 45 -8.94 -8.87 6.17
N ASN A 46 -9.17 -9.13 4.88
CA ASN A 46 -8.11 -9.02 3.88
C ASN A 46 -7.65 -7.57 3.70
N GLY A 47 -8.58 -6.62 3.75
CA GLY A 47 -8.30 -5.20 3.70
C GLY A 47 -7.42 -4.74 4.86
N TRP A 48 -7.70 -5.19 6.08
CA TRP A 48 -6.85 -4.89 7.23
C TRP A 48 -5.47 -5.54 7.15
N LEU A 49 -5.37 -6.79 6.67
CA LEU A 49 -4.09 -7.44 6.43
C LEU A 49 -3.21 -6.69 5.44
N ILE A 50 -3.77 -6.35 4.28
CA ILE A 50 -3.06 -5.58 3.25
C ILE A 50 -2.68 -4.21 3.80
N THR A 51 -3.58 -3.53 4.51
CA THR A 51 -3.33 -2.19 5.06
C THR A 51 -2.17 -2.20 6.05
N VAL A 52 -2.16 -3.13 7.01
CA VAL A 52 -1.05 -3.26 7.96
C VAL A 52 0.24 -3.70 7.25
N TRP A 53 0.14 -4.53 6.22
CA TRP A 53 1.32 -4.93 5.43
C TRP A 53 1.89 -3.78 4.61
N ILE A 54 1.07 -2.90 4.02
CA ILE A 54 1.55 -1.66 3.38
C ILE A 54 2.26 -0.77 4.40
N ALA A 55 1.69 -0.61 5.60
CA ALA A 55 2.35 0.15 6.67
C ALA A 55 3.71 -0.46 7.05
N TYR A 56 3.83 -1.79 7.10
CA TYR A 56 5.11 -2.48 7.27
C TYR A 56 6.10 -2.14 6.15
N ILE A 57 5.67 -2.26 4.88
CA ILE A 57 6.52 -2.01 3.71
C ILE A 57 7.08 -0.59 3.75
N LEU A 58 6.25 0.40 4.05
CA LEU A 58 6.65 1.80 4.09
C LEU A 58 7.54 2.12 5.29
N SER A 59 7.18 1.62 6.48
CA SER A 59 7.95 1.86 7.72
C SER A 59 9.31 1.17 7.73
N ARG A 60 9.40 -0.03 7.13
CA ARG A 60 10.61 -0.87 7.17
C ARG A 60 11.42 -0.83 5.88
N ALA A 61 10.88 -0.22 4.82
CA ALA A 61 11.43 -0.30 3.47
C ALA A 61 11.70 -1.76 3.04
N ASP A 62 10.85 -2.69 3.45
CA ASP A 62 11.01 -4.13 3.23
C ASP A 62 9.71 -4.73 2.70
N HIS A 63 9.77 -5.34 1.52
CA HIS A 63 8.62 -5.94 0.84
C HIS A 63 8.46 -7.43 1.12
N ARG A 64 9.39 -8.04 1.88
CA ARG A 64 9.36 -9.47 2.17
C ARG A 64 8.22 -9.80 3.12
N LYS A 65 7.60 -10.96 2.91
CA LYS A 65 6.47 -11.47 3.70
C LYS A 65 6.91 -12.15 5.00
N SER A 66 8.00 -12.91 4.95
CA SER A 66 8.52 -13.69 6.09
C SER A 66 8.75 -12.89 7.39
N PRO A 67 9.26 -11.64 7.38
CA PRO A 67 9.44 -10.87 8.61
C PRO A 67 8.14 -10.26 9.19
N VAL A 68 7.05 -10.18 8.42
CA VAL A 68 5.86 -9.39 8.80
C VAL A 68 5.22 -9.91 10.08
N GLN A 69 5.12 -11.23 10.27
CA GLN A 69 4.54 -11.81 11.48
C GLN A 69 5.32 -11.46 12.73
N ALA A 70 6.64 -11.65 12.71
CA ALA A 70 7.50 -11.34 13.86
C ALA A 70 7.47 -9.83 14.18
N TRP A 71 7.45 -8.99 13.13
CA TRP A 71 7.30 -7.54 13.29
C TRP A 71 5.96 -7.16 13.93
N ALA A 72 4.84 -7.72 13.45
CA ALA A 72 3.52 -7.41 13.99
C ALA A 72 3.36 -7.89 15.43
N GLN A 73 3.94 -9.04 15.79
CA GLN A 73 3.97 -9.55 17.16
C GLN A 73 4.75 -8.63 18.11
N GLY A 74 5.85 -8.03 17.63
CA GLY A 74 6.64 -7.07 18.41
C GLY A 74 5.98 -5.70 18.62
N LEU A 75 4.85 -5.44 17.93
CA LEU A 75 4.10 -4.18 17.98
C LEU A 75 2.60 -4.42 18.21
N GLN A 76 2.26 -5.55 18.82
CA GLN A 76 0.89 -6.03 18.88
C GLN A 76 -0.01 -5.02 19.59
N HIS A 77 0.42 -4.44 20.72
CA HIS A 77 -0.39 -3.50 21.47
C HIS A 77 -0.65 -2.21 20.66
N THR A 78 0.38 -1.69 20.01
CA THR A 78 0.32 -0.50 19.15
C THR A 78 -0.63 -0.75 17.98
N LEU A 79 -0.44 -1.85 17.26
CA LEU A 79 -1.27 -2.18 16.11
C LEU A 79 -2.74 -2.36 16.53
N GLU A 80 -3.03 -3.19 17.54
CA GLU A 80 -4.39 -3.40 18.05
C GLU A 80 -5.06 -2.09 18.49
N THR A 81 -4.29 -1.18 19.10
CA THR A 81 -4.77 0.15 19.50
C THR A 81 -5.12 1.02 18.30
N LEU A 82 -4.25 1.06 17.28
CA LEU A 82 -4.43 1.89 16.09
C LEU A 82 -5.56 1.37 15.19
N ILE A 83 -5.72 0.05 15.06
CA ILE A 83 -6.75 -0.55 14.20
C ILE A 83 -8.07 -0.80 14.92
N GLY A 84 -8.10 -0.70 16.26
CA GLY A 84 -9.30 -0.87 17.08
C GLY A 84 -9.84 -2.30 17.17
N GLN A 85 -9.02 -3.31 16.87
CA GLN A 85 -9.39 -4.73 16.92
C GLN A 85 -8.21 -5.62 17.27
N ARG A 86 -8.50 -6.81 17.81
CA ARG A 86 -7.48 -7.79 18.21
C ARG A 86 -6.79 -8.43 17.01
N ILE A 87 -5.48 -8.68 17.15
CA ILE A 87 -4.66 -9.35 16.15
C ILE A 87 -4.27 -10.71 16.70
N ARG A 88 -4.55 -11.78 15.94
CA ARG A 88 -4.14 -13.13 16.34
C ARG A 88 -2.63 -13.30 16.14
N PRO A 89 -1.96 -14.17 16.89
CA PRO A 89 -0.52 -14.39 16.73
C PRO A 89 -0.09 -14.84 15.32
N VAL A 90 -0.97 -15.55 14.60
CA VAL A 90 -0.71 -16.12 13.27
C VAL A 90 -1.30 -15.28 12.13
N GLU A 91 -1.69 -14.05 12.42
CA GLU A 91 -2.48 -13.23 11.49
C GLU A 91 -1.72 -12.94 10.19
N PHE A 92 -0.42 -12.64 10.30
CA PHE A 92 0.46 -12.23 9.21
C PHE A 92 1.40 -13.34 8.74
N ASN A 93 0.98 -14.60 8.82
CA ASN A 93 1.81 -15.70 8.32
C ASN A 93 2.06 -15.56 6.81
N ASP A 94 3.21 -16.07 6.36
CA ASP A 94 3.66 -15.95 4.97
C ASP A 94 2.67 -16.57 3.97
N ASP A 95 2.08 -17.71 4.33
CA ASP A 95 1.10 -18.43 3.50
C ASP A 95 -0.17 -17.59 3.23
N ARG A 96 -0.67 -16.89 4.26
CA ARG A 96 -1.86 -16.04 4.13
C ARG A 96 -1.57 -14.80 3.33
N LEU A 97 -0.41 -14.16 3.52
CA LEU A 97 0.03 -13.05 2.68
C LEU A 97 0.21 -13.50 1.21
N THR A 98 0.71 -14.71 0.98
CA THR A 98 0.83 -15.31 -0.35
C THR A 98 -0.54 -15.54 -1.00
N LEU A 99 -1.51 -16.07 -0.26
CA LEU A 99 -2.87 -16.27 -0.77
C LEU A 99 -3.55 -14.93 -1.10
N LEU A 100 -3.31 -13.90 -0.29
CA LEU A 100 -3.75 -12.53 -0.53
C LEU A 100 -3.16 -11.96 -1.83
N LEU A 101 -1.85 -12.10 -2.04
CA LEU A 101 -1.19 -11.67 -3.28
C LEU A 101 -1.79 -12.36 -4.51
N LYS A 102 -2.09 -13.66 -4.44
CA LYS A 102 -2.72 -14.38 -5.57
C LYS A 102 -4.08 -13.79 -5.94
N ARG A 103 -4.84 -13.30 -4.97
CA ARG A 103 -6.13 -12.66 -5.21
C ARG A 103 -5.97 -11.25 -5.77
N LEU A 104 -4.98 -10.50 -5.31
CA LEU A 104 -4.63 -9.20 -5.87
C LEU A 104 -4.06 -9.31 -7.30
N ALA A 105 -3.42 -10.41 -7.65
CA ALA A 105 -2.90 -10.67 -8.98
C ALA A 105 -4.00 -11.02 -10.01
N ASP A 106 -5.24 -11.27 -9.56
CA ASP A 106 -6.38 -11.42 -10.46
C ASP A 106 -6.73 -10.05 -11.05
N THR A 107 -6.72 -9.95 -12.39
CA THR A 107 -6.91 -8.69 -13.09
C THR A 107 -8.26 -8.05 -12.80
N ALA A 108 -9.34 -8.83 -12.75
CA ALA A 108 -10.67 -8.28 -12.49
C ALA A 108 -10.79 -7.76 -11.05
N ALA A 109 -10.22 -8.47 -10.08
CA ALA A 109 -10.16 -7.99 -8.70
C ALA A 109 -9.31 -6.72 -8.57
N TRP A 110 -8.15 -6.68 -9.23
CA TRP A 110 -7.28 -5.50 -9.23
C TRP A 110 -7.97 -4.28 -9.86
N GLU A 111 -8.55 -4.42 -11.04
CA GLU A 111 -9.23 -3.33 -11.76
C GLU A 111 -10.40 -2.76 -10.93
N ALA A 112 -11.15 -3.63 -10.23
CA ALA A 112 -12.24 -3.20 -9.36
C ALA A 112 -11.74 -2.41 -8.13
N VAL A 113 -10.66 -2.87 -7.50
CA VAL A 113 -10.00 -2.15 -6.40
C VAL A 113 -9.49 -0.79 -6.88
N GLU A 114 -8.78 -0.76 -8.00
CA GLU A 114 -8.21 0.44 -8.59
C GLU A 114 -9.30 1.46 -8.92
N ALA A 115 -10.38 1.04 -9.60
CA ALA A 115 -11.49 1.91 -9.94
C ALA A 115 -12.14 2.56 -8.70
N ASP A 116 -12.34 1.79 -7.63
CA ASP A 116 -12.95 2.26 -6.40
C ASP A 116 -12.03 3.23 -5.63
N LEU A 117 -10.72 2.97 -5.62
CA LEU A 117 -9.72 3.91 -5.10
C LEU A 117 -9.77 5.24 -5.86
N TRP A 118 -9.78 5.21 -7.19
CA TRP A 118 -9.90 6.41 -8.01
C TRP A 118 -11.20 7.16 -7.76
N HIS A 119 -12.34 6.47 -7.75
CA HIS A 119 -13.64 7.09 -7.48
C HIS A 119 -13.74 7.70 -6.09
N THR A 120 -13.08 7.11 -5.09
CA THR A 120 -13.12 7.61 -3.72
C THR A 120 -12.28 8.87 -3.53
N HIS A 121 -11.14 8.98 -4.23
CA HIS A 121 -10.13 10.02 -3.93
C HIS A 121 -9.93 11.04 -5.04
N CYS A 122 -10.41 10.77 -6.25
CA CYS A 122 -10.25 11.65 -7.39
C CYS A 122 -11.61 12.11 -7.91
N HIS A 123 -11.76 13.43 -7.97
CA HIS A 123 -12.91 14.06 -8.60
C HIS A 123 -12.51 14.51 -10.02
N VAL A 124 -13.20 13.96 -11.02
CA VAL A 124 -13.06 14.40 -12.40
C VAL A 124 -14.16 15.42 -12.67
N TYR A 125 -13.75 16.63 -13.04
CA TYR A 125 -14.67 17.71 -13.38
C TYR A 125 -14.73 17.90 -14.89
N ALA A 126 -15.94 17.93 -15.44
CA ALA A 126 -16.17 18.34 -16.82
C ALA A 126 -16.07 19.88 -16.91
N LEU A 127 -14.84 20.39 -16.95
CA LEU A 127 -14.59 21.82 -17.11
C LEU A 127 -14.84 22.22 -18.57
N PRO A 128 -15.45 23.39 -18.86
CA PRO A 128 -15.48 23.93 -20.21
C PRO A 128 -14.05 24.32 -20.60
N VAL A 129 -13.44 23.55 -21.51
CA VAL A 129 -12.06 23.74 -21.94
C VAL A 129 -12.03 24.38 -23.32
N GLU A 130 -11.66 25.66 -23.38
CA GLU A 130 -11.34 26.34 -24.65
C GLU A 130 -9.85 26.20 -25.02
N ARG A 131 -8.97 26.08 -24.01
CA ARG A 131 -7.52 25.95 -24.18
C ARG A 131 -6.92 25.19 -23.02
N VAL A 132 -6.14 24.15 -23.31
CA VAL A 132 -5.30 23.46 -22.32
C VAL A 132 -3.88 24.02 -22.42
N ARG A 133 -3.33 24.50 -21.30
CA ARG A 133 -1.89 24.75 -21.19
C ARG A 133 -1.26 23.53 -20.56
N LEU A 134 -0.56 22.74 -21.37
CA LEU A 134 0.23 21.62 -20.89
C LEU A 134 1.56 22.15 -20.35
N ASP A 135 1.68 22.20 -19.03
CA ASP A 135 2.98 22.43 -18.40
C ASP A 135 3.64 21.07 -18.15
N ALA A 136 4.24 20.51 -19.20
CA ALA A 136 4.96 19.25 -19.07
C ALA A 136 6.20 19.45 -18.19
N THR A 137 6.23 18.77 -17.04
CA THR A 137 7.43 18.60 -16.21
C THR A 137 8.49 17.86 -17.02
N THR A 138 9.69 18.44 -17.13
CA THR A 138 10.82 17.77 -17.77
C THR A 138 11.27 16.60 -16.89
N SER A 139 11.17 15.37 -17.39
CA SER A 139 11.74 14.17 -16.77
C SER A 139 12.83 13.58 -17.66
N CYS A 140 13.97 13.21 -17.09
CA CYS A 140 15.01 12.45 -17.78
C CYS A 140 15.26 11.13 -17.05
N GLY A 141 15.75 10.11 -17.77
CA GLY A 141 16.08 8.82 -17.19
C GLY A 141 17.15 8.11 -18.00
N SER A 142 18.07 7.43 -17.32
CA SER A 142 19.12 6.64 -17.96
C SER A 142 18.55 5.30 -18.41
N HIS A 143 18.32 5.14 -19.71
CA HIS A 143 17.84 3.89 -20.30
C HIS A 143 18.54 3.63 -21.63
N THR A 144 18.70 2.35 -21.99
CA THR A 144 19.14 1.97 -23.33
C THR A 144 17.96 2.16 -24.28
N VAL A 145 18.14 2.97 -25.31
CA VAL A 145 17.14 3.17 -26.36
C VAL A 145 17.04 1.90 -27.20
N THR A 146 15.81 1.43 -27.43
CA THR A 146 15.52 0.34 -28.37
C THR A 146 14.66 0.89 -29.50
N ASP A 147 14.94 0.51 -30.75
CA ASP A 147 14.09 0.87 -31.89
C ASP A 147 12.62 0.50 -31.58
N ASP A 148 11.70 1.45 -31.80
CA ASP A 148 10.26 1.37 -31.50
C ASP A 148 9.88 1.11 -30.02
N GLY A 149 10.83 1.25 -29.08
CA GLY A 149 10.59 1.13 -27.64
C GLY A 149 9.76 2.29 -27.05
N LEU A 150 9.15 2.06 -25.89
CA LEU A 150 8.31 3.06 -25.21
C LEU A 150 9.11 4.29 -24.73
N MET A 151 10.36 4.08 -24.32
CA MET A 151 11.26 5.14 -23.83
C MET A 151 12.25 5.48 -24.95
N GLN A 152 12.04 6.65 -25.55
CA GLN A 152 12.85 7.18 -26.66
C GLN A 152 13.58 8.46 -26.23
N LEU A 153 14.52 8.91 -27.07
CA LEU A 153 15.10 10.24 -26.94
C LEU A 153 14.01 11.30 -27.16
N GLY A 154 13.74 12.07 -26.11
CA GLY A 154 12.76 13.16 -26.11
C GLY A 154 13.37 14.52 -26.43
N HIS A 155 12.54 15.51 -26.71
CA HIS A 155 13.00 16.89 -26.92
C HIS A 155 13.20 17.61 -25.57
N SER A 156 14.45 17.95 -25.24
CA SER A 156 14.77 18.75 -24.05
C SER A 156 14.34 20.21 -24.22
N LYS A 157 13.51 20.71 -23.30
CA LYS A 157 13.14 22.14 -23.23
C LYS A 157 14.32 23.04 -22.81
N ASP A 158 15.36 22.46 -22.23
CA ASP A 158 16.54 23.17 -21.75
C ASP A 158 17.64 23.33 -22.82
N HIS A 159 17.34 22.99 -24.09
CA HIS A 159 18.27 23.07 -25.22
C HIS A 159 19.64 22.42 -24.93
N ARG A 160 19.64 21.22 -24.36
CA ARG A 160 20.85 20.44 -24.03
C ARG A 160 21.25 19.54 -25.21
N PRO A 161 22.21 19.95 -26.07
CA PRO A 161 22.60 19.18 -27.25
C PRO A 161 23.35 17.88 -26.91
N ASP A 162 23.81 17.73 -25.66
CA ASP A 162 24.48 16.52 -25.14
C ASP A 162 23.50 15.38 -24.81
N LEU A 163 22.20 15.61 -24.91
CA LEU A 163 21.14 14.64 -24.62
C LEU A 163 20.30 14.26 -25.86
N ALA A 164 20.70 14.71 -27.06
CA ALA A 164 20.01 14.51 -28.33
C ALA A 164 20.57 13.33 -29.14
#